data_AF-A0A2J8S996-F1
#
_entry.id   AF-A0A2J8S996-F1
#
_cell.length_a   1.000
_cell.length_b   1.000
_cell.length_c   1.000
_cell.angle_alpha   90.00
_cell.angle_beta   90.00
_cell.angle_gamma   90.00
#
_symmetry.space_group_name_H-M   'P 1'
#
loop_
_entity.id
_entity.type
_entity.pdbx_description
1 polymer ?
#
loop_
_entity_poly.entity_id
_entity_poly.type
_entity_poly.pdbx_seq_one_letter_code
_entity_poly.pdbx_strand_id
1 'polypeptide(L)'
;MEKFVDPGNHNSGIDLLRTYLWRCQFLLPFVSLGLMCFGALIGLCACICRSLYPTIATGILHLLAGLCTLGSVSCYVAGIELLHQKLELPDNVSGEFGWS
;
A
#
# COMPACT_ATOMS: atom_id res chain seq x y z
N MET A 1 -39.72 -8.36 13.43
CA MET A 1 -39.14 -7.58 12.31
C MET A 1 -37.69 -7.36 12.65
N GLU A 2 -36.81 -8.23 12.14
CA GLU A 2 -35.36 -8.05 12.30
C GLU A 2 -34.97 -6.70 11.73
N LYS A 3 -34.35 -5.88 12.57
CA LYS A 3 -33.84 -4.56 12.19
C LYS A 3 -32.77 -4.79 11.13
N PHE A 4 -33.01 -4.26 9.93
CA PHE A 4 -31.98 -4.13 8.90
C PHE A 4 -30.80 -3.38 9.53
N VAL A 5 -29.69 -4.08 9.77
CA VAL A 5 -28.44 -3.47 10.24
C VAL A 5 -27.77 -2.91 9.00
N ASP A 6 -27.92 -1.60 8.82
CA ASP A 6 -27.28 -0.86 7.73
C ASP A 6 -25.77 -1.18 7.69
N PRO A 7 -25.22 -1.65 6.54
CA PRO A 7 -23.79 -1.83 6.38
C PRO A 7 -23.13 -0.44 6.29
N GLY A 8 -22.90 0.20 7.43
CA GLY A 8 -22.46 1.59 7.47
C GLY A 8 -22.58 2.26 8.83
N ASN A 9 -22.33 1.55 9.94
CA ASN A 9 -22.23 2.25 11.23
C ASN A 9 -20.92 3.04 11.27
N HIS A 10 -20.98 4.33 10.93
CA HIS A 10 -19.88 5.31 10.91
C HIS A 10 -19.07 5.40 12.23
N ASN A 11 -19.49 4.71 13.30
CA ASN A 11 -18.85 4.64 14.62
C ASN A 11 -18.10 3.33 14.91
N SER A 12 -18.01 2.40 13.96
CA SER A 12 -17.21 1.18 14.14
C SER A 12 -15.74 1.48 13.76
N GLY A 13 -14.81 1.36 14.72
CA GLY A 13 -13.39 1.60 14.47
C GLY A 13 -12.79 0.73 13.35
N ILE A 14 -13.44 -0.41 13.07
CA ILE A 14 -13.05 -1.34 12.00
C ILE A 14 -13.38 -0.77 10.60
N ASP A 15 -14.51 -0.10 10.44
CA ASP A 15 -14.88 0.52 9.15
C ASP A 15 -13.96 1.71 8.82
N LEU A 16 -13.59 2.47 9.86
CA LEU A 16 -12.58 3.52 9.76
C LEU A 16 -11.22 2.94 9.32
N LEU A 17 -10.75 1.89 10.00
CA LEU A 17 -9.50 1.20 9.69
C LEU A 17 -9.49 0.69 8.24
N ARG A 18 -10.58 0.04 7.80
CA ARG A 18 -10.75 -0.45 6.43
C ARG A 18 -10.64 0.67 5.40
N THR A 19 -11.25 1.83 5.68
CA THR A 19 -11.18 3.00 4.81
C THR A 19 -9.75 3.52 4.68
N TYR A 20 -8.99 3.58 5.77
CA TYR A 20 -7.58 4.00 5.73
C TYR A 20 -6.69 2.97 5.04
N LEU A 21 -6.86 1.67 5.31
CA LEU A 21 -6.12 0.60 4.63
C LEU A 21 -6.32 0.67 3.12
N TRP A 22 -7.56 0.87 2.66
CA TRP A 22 -7.87 1.01 1.24
C TRP A 22 -7.24 2.27 0.62
N ARG A 23 -7.27 3.40 1.34
CA ARG A 23 -6.56 4.63 0.90
C ARG A 23 -5.05 4.44 0.82
N CYS A 24 -4.45 3.77 1.81
CA CYS A 24 -3.03 3.46 1.83
C CYS A 24 -2.63 2.52 0.69
N GLN A 25 -3.47 1.53 0.38
CA GLN A 25 -3.23 0.60 -0.72
C GLN A 25 -3.08 1.33 -2.05
N PHE A 26 -3.86 2.39 -2.30
CA PHE A 26 -3.75 3.18 -3.53
C PHE A 26 -2.68 4.26 -3.45
N LEU A 27 -2.61 5.02 -2.35
CA LEU A 27 -1.72 6.17 -2.22
C LEU A 27 -0.24 5.78 -2.14
N LEU A 28 0.10 4.74 -1.39
CA LEU A 28 1.50 4.34 -1.16
C LEU A 28 2.21 3.90 -2.45
N PRO A 29 1.60 3.15 -3.39
CA PRO A 29 2.20 2.87 -4.70
C PRO A 29 2.52 4.11 -5.53
N PHE A 30 1.65 5.14 -5.55
CA PHE A 30 1.97 6.38 -6.28
C PHE A 30 3.13 7.13 -5.64
N VAL A 31 3.19 7.16 -4.31
CA VAL A 31 4.32 7.76 -3.59
C VAL A 31 5.60 6.98 -3.89
N SER A 32 5.56 5.65 -3.86
CA SER A 32 6.68 4.78 -4.21
C SER A 32 7.18 5.02 -5.64
N LEU A 33 6.27 5.06 -6.62
CA LEU A 33 6.61 5.34 -8.01
C LEU A 33 7.25 6.73 -8.17
N GLY A 34 6.69 7.75 -7.52
CA GLY A 34 7.28 9.09 -7.50
C GLY A 34 8.70 9.09 -6.94
N LEU A 35 8.91 8.45 -5.78
CA LEU A 35 10.22 8.34 -5.14
C LEU A 35 11.24 7.60 -6.02
N MET A 36 10.83 6.53 -6.71
CA MET A 36 11.68 5.83 -7.68
C MET A 36 12.05 6.73 -8.86
N CYS A 37 11.09 7.44 -9.45
CA CYS A 37 11.34 8.38 -10.54
C CYS A 37 12.32 9.49 -10.14
N PHE A 38 12.12 10.12 -8.99
CA PHE A 38 13.05 11.13 -8.47
C PHE A 38 14.43 10.54 -8.14
N GLY A 39 14.47 9.35 -7.55
CA GLY A 39 15.71 8.62 -7.27
C GLY A 39 16.51 8.34 -8.54
N ALA A 40 15.85 7.95 -9.63
CA ALA A 40 16.48 7.72 -10.93
C ALA A 40 17.06 9.02 -11.53
N LEU A 41 16.30 10.12 -11.48
CA LEU A 41 16.77 11.44 -11.95
C LEU A 41 17.99 11.93 -11.16
N ILE A 42 17.96 11.80 -9.82
CA ILE A 42 19.09 12.18 -8.96
C ILE A 42 20.29 11.28 -9.20
N GLY A 43 20.09 9.97 -9.41
CA GLY A 43 21.13 9.03 -9.77
C GLY A 43 21.81 9.38 -11.09
N LEU A 44 21.04 9.77 -12.11
CA LEU A 44 21.60 10.26 -13.38
C LEU A 44 22.47 11.51 -13.18
N CYS A 45 22.01 12.47 -12.36
CA CYS A 45 22.80 13.64 -11.98
C CYS A 45 24.07 13.26 -11.22
N ALA A 46 24.04 12.23 -10.36
CA ALA A 46 25.22 11.72 -9.65
C ALA A 46 26.31 11.25 -10.63
N CYS A 47 25.92 10.51 -11.66
CA CYS A 47 26.82 10.01 -12.69
C CYS A 47 27.49 11.15 -13.47
N ILE A 48 26.73 12.21 -13.80
CA ILE A 48 27.25 13.38 -14.52
C ILE A 48 28.20 14.20 -13.63
N CYS A 49 27.82 14.44 -12.38
CA CYS A 49 28.55 15.30 -11.45
C CYS A 49 29.69 14.58 -10.69
N ARG A 50 29.81 13.24 -10.81
CA ARG A 50 30.76 12.38 -10.06
C ARG A 50 30.78 12.64 -8.55
N SER A 51 29.62 12.93 -7.96
CA SER A 51 29.50 13.24 -6.53
C SER A 51 28.85 12.09 -5.77
N LEU A 52 29.32 11.82 -4.55
CA LEU A 52 28.80 10.74 -3.69
C LEU A 52 27.49 11.12 -2.98
N TYR A 53 27.27 12.40 -2.70
CA TYR A 53 26.05 12.90 -2.05
C TYR A 53 24.75 12.53 -2.79
N PRO A 54 24.63 12.75 -4.12
CA PRO A 54 23.43 12.34 -4.84
C PRO A 54 23.23 10.82 -4.89
N THR A 55 24.32 10.02 -4.79
CA THR A 55 24.22 8.56 -4.66
C THR A 55 23.58 8.14 -3.34
N ILE A 56 23.96 8.77 -2.23
CA ILE A 56 23.35 8.51 -0.92
C ILE A 56 21.88 8.95 -0.94
N ALA A 57 21.58 10.12 -1.52
CA ALA A 57 20.23 10.63 -1.65
C ALA A 57 19.32 9.68 -2.45
N THR A 58 19.77 9.16 -3.60
CA THR A 58 18.99 8.19 -4.37
C THR A 58 18.76 6.89 -3.59
N GLY A 59 19.76 6.42 -2.83
CA GLY A 59 19.61 5.25 -1.96
C GLY A 59 18.51 5.43 -0.90
N ILE A 60 18.46 6.59 -0.25
CA ILE A 60 17.40 6.91 0.73
C ILE A 60 16.03 6.95 0.06
N LEU A 61 15.93 7.58 -1.12
CA LEU A 61 14.66 7.62 -1.86
C LEU A 61 14.16 6.23 -2.26
N HIS A 62 15.06 5.35 -2.70
CA HIS A 62 14.70 3.95 -3.02
C HIS A 62 14.31 3.15 -1.79
N LEU A 63 14.97 3.37 -0.65
CA LEU A 63 14.59 2.75 0.62
C LEU A 63 13.17 3.18 1.02
N LEU A 64 12.87 4.48 0.96
CA LEU A 64 11.54 5.01 1.26
C LEU A 64 10.48 4.46 0.28
N ALA A 65 10.81 4.36 -1.01
CA ALA A 65 9.92 3.74 -2.00
C ALA A 65 9.62 2.28 -1.64
N GLY A 66 10.65 1.51 -1.25
CA GLY A 66 10.50 0.14 -0.78
C GLY A 66 9.59 0.02 0.44
N LEU A 67 9.74 0.92 1.42
CA LEU A 67 8.86 0.98 2.59
C LEU A 67 7.41 1.31 2.21
N CYS A 68 7.18 2.21 1.25
CA CYS A 68 5.84 2.48 0.73
C CYS A 68 5.23 1.25 0.06
N THR A 69 5.99 0.54 -0.76
CA THR A 69 5.53 -0.70 -1.41
C THR A 69 5.20 -1.78 -0.39
N LEU A 70 6.08 -2.02 0.59
CA LEU A 70 5.84 -2.97 1.68
C LEU A 70 4.61 -2.60 2.52
N GLY A 71 4.43 -1.29 2.78
CA GLY A 71 3.26 -0.76 3.44
C GLY A 71 1.97 -1.01 2.65
N SER A 72 1.99 -0.83 1.33
CA SER A 72 0.83 -1.12 0.47
C SER A 72 0.44 -2.59 0.51
N VAL A 73 1.40 -3.50 0.35
CA VAL A 73 1.16 -4.96 0.43
C VAL A 73 0.63 -5.34 1.82
N SER A 74 1.23 -4.81 2.89
CA SER A 74 0.75 -5.02 4.26
C SER A 74 -0.69 -4.53 4.44
N CYS A 75 -1.02 -3.35 3.89
CA CYS A 75 -2.38 -2.80 3.95
C CYS A 75 -3.38 -3.66 3.19
N TYR A 76 -2.98 -4.19 2.03
CA TYR A 76 -3.81 -5.09 1.24
C TYR A 76 -4.10 -6.39 1.98
N VAL A 77 -3.07 -7.06 2.53
CA VAL A 77 -3.23 -8.29 3.31
C VAL A 77 -4.12 -8.06 4.52
N ALA A 78 -3.87 -7.00 5.30
CA ALA A 78 -4.70 -6.64 6.45
C ALA A 78 -6.17 -6.34 6.03
N GLY A 79 -6.38 -5.71 4.88
CA GLY A 79 -7.72 -5.47 4.34
C GLY A 79 -8.46 -6.75 3.94
N ILE A 80 -7.75 -7.74 3.39
CA ILE A 80 -8.29 -9.05 3.03
C ILE A 80 -8.63 -9.87 4.28
N GLU A 81 -7.76 -9.89 5.29
CA GLU A 81 -8.01 -10.56 6.58
C GLU A 81 -9.26 -10.01 7.27
N LEU A 82 -9.40 -8.68 7.33
CA LEU A 82 -10.58 -8.03 7.90
C LEU A 82 -11.86 -8.32 7.08
N LEU A 83 -11.72 -8.52 5.77
CA LEU A 83 -12.84 -8.88 4.90
C LEU A 83 -13.28 -10.33 5.13
N HIS A 84 -12.35 -11.27 5.27
CA HIS A 84 -12.65 -12.67 5.59
C HIS A 84 -13.34 -12.85 6.95
N GLN A 85 -13.04 -11.98 7.92
CA GLN A 85 -13.76 -11.97 9.19
C GLN A 85 -15.24 -11.54 9.07
N LYS A 86 -15.63 -10.91 7.96
CA LYS A 86 -16.99 -10.38 7.74
C LYS A 86 -17.76 -11.17 6.69
N LEU A 87 -17.10 -11.67 5.66
CA LEU A 87 -17.66 -12.54 4.63
C LEU A 87 -16.84 -13.83 4.57
N GLU A 88 -17.50 -14.97 4.76
CA GLU A 88 -16.91 -16.26 4.41
C GLU A 88 -16.69 -16.33 2.89
N LEU A 89 -15.54 -16.89 2.49
CA LEU A 89 -15.28 -17.16 1.09
C LEU A 89 -16.22 -18.27 0.60
N PRO A 90 -16.79 -18.15 -0.60
CA PRO A 90 -17.57 -19.23 -1.19
C PRO A 90 -16.67 -20.45 -1.48
N ASP A 91 -17.19 -21.66 -1.26
CA ASP A 91 -16.44 -22.93 -1.30
C ASP A 91 -15.70 -23.21 -2.63
N ASN A 92 -16.08 -22.52 -3.71
CA ASN A 92 -15.52 -22.67 -5.04
C ASN A 92 -14.35 -21.72 -5.36
N VAL A 93 -13.89 -20.91 -4.40
CA VAL A 93 -12.80 -19.94 -4.60
C VAL A 93 -11.63 -20.25 -3.66
N SER A 94 -10.49 -20.62 -4.23
CA SER A 94 -9.22 -20.60 -3.51
C SER A 94 -8.80 -19.15 -3.31
N GLY A 95 -8.66 -18.68 -2.08
CA GLY A 95 -8.26 -17.30 -1.72
C GLY A 95 -6.81 -16.97 -2.07
N GLU A 96 -6.34 -17.35 -3.26
CA GLU A 96 -4.98 -17.21 -3.73
C GLU A 96 -4.68 -15.78 -4.19
N PHE A 97 -3.44 -15.34 -3.98
CA PHE A 97 -2.97 -14.05 -4.48
C PHE A 97 -2.64 -14.13 -5.97
N GLY A 98 -2.87 -13.03 -6.69
CA GLY A 98 -2.48 -12.89 -8.09
C GLY A 98 -0.95 -12.82 -8.26
N TRP A 99 -0.50 -12.92 -9.51
CA TRP A 99 0.92 -12.90 -9.87
C TRP A 99 1.57 -11.51 -9.89
N SER A 100 0.76 -10.45 -9.78
CA SER A 100 1.20 -9.05 -9.93
C SER A 100 1.47 -8.37 -8.60
#